data_AF-A0A1N7IEK5-F1
#
_entry.id   AF-A0A1N7IEK5-F1
#
_cell.length_a   1.000
_cell.length_b   1.000
_cell.length_c   1.000
_cell.angle_alpha   90.00
_cell.angle_beta   90.00
_cell.angle_gamma   90.00
#
_symmetry.space_group_name_H-M   'P 1'
#
loop_
_entity.id
_entity.type
_entity.pdbx_description
1 polymer ?
#
loop_
_entity_poly.entity_id
_entity_poly.type
_entity_poly.pdbx_seq_one_letter_code
_entity_poly.pdbx_strand_id
1 'polypeptide(L)'
;MKRFLLLLSILFSTLAVAQVAPPPPAAANLAQKSLIDQFIEVSRYEEALMNYAKGYIELKMFDYNVDPPKELLTKEQARSIIRNFDFEGFKSSLYSSFSFISEEHLKELINFHKNIGGQLSPNNSTLLMNPTIDLNIKNQIDYAIENIKK
;
A
#
# COMPACT_ATOMS: atom_id res chain seq x y z
N MET A 1 -37.89 -27.71 -35.12
CA MET A 1 -37.44 -26.47 -34.44
C MET A 1 -36.76 -26.72 -33.09
N LYS A 2 -37.33 -27.52 -32.17
CA LYS A 2 -36.70 -27.80 -30.84
C LYS A 2 -35.26 -28.35 -30.89
N ARG A 3 -34.93 -29.21 -31.85
CA ARG A 3 -33.57 -29.81 -31.98
C ARG A 3 -32.50 -28.81 -32.47
N PHE A 4 -32.88 -27.83 -33.29
CA PHE A 4 -31.98 -26.78 -33.76
C PHE A 4 -31.67 -25.76 -32.64
N LEU A 5 -32.65 -25.45 -31.79
CA LEU A 5 -32.45 -24.59 -30.62
C LEU A 5 -31.46 -25.21 -29.61
N LEU A 6 -31.52 -26.53 -29.42
CA LEU A 6 -30.58 -27.28 -28.56
C LEU A 6 -29.14 -27.24 -29.09
N LEU A 7 -28.95 -27.38 -30.41
CA LEU A 7 -27.63 -27.26 -31.04
C LEU A 7 -27.07 -25.84 -30.94
N LEU A 8 -27.93 -24.83 -31.07
CA LEU A 8 -27.53 -23.43 -30.93
C LEU A 8 -27.06 -23.14 -29.50
N SER A 9 -27.77 -23.64 -28.47
CA SER A 9 -27.39 -23.42 -27.07
C SER A 9 -26.03 -24.02 -26.71
N ILE A 10 -25.65 -25.16 -27.32
CA ILE A 10 -24.34 -25.81 -27.05
C ILE A 10 -23.19 -24.99 -27.65
N LEU A 11 -23.40 -24.39 -28.83
CA LEU A 11 -22.39 -23.55 -29.51
C LEU A 11 -22.16 -22.21 -28.79
N PHE A 12 -23.17 -21.65 -28.13
CA PHE A 12 -23.00 -20.43 -27.32
C PHE A 12 -22.34 -20.69 -25.96
N SER A 13 -22.49 -21.88 -25.37
CA SER A 13 -21.80 -22.24 -24.13
C SER A 13 -20.28 -22.37 -24.28
N THR A 14 -19.75 -22.65 -25.48
CA THR A 14 -18.29 -22.64 -25.72
C THR A 14 -17.71 -21.24 -25.94
N LEU A 15 -18.58 -20.24 -26.15
CA LEU A 15 -18.20 -18.82 -26.23
C LEU A 15 -18.37 -18.10 -24.88
N ALA A 16 -18.70 -18.84 -23.82
CA ALA A 16 -18.57 -18.34 -22.47
C ALA A 16 -17.08 -18.06 -22.23
N VAL A 17 -16.71 -16.79 -22.42
CA VAL A 17 -15.43 -16.21 -22.05
C VAL A 17 -15.12 -16.74 -20.66
N ALA A 18 -14.13 -17.63 -20.56
CA ALA A 18 -13.56 -17.99 -19.28
C ALA A 18 -13.18 -16.66 -18.63
N GLN A 19 -13.91 -16.28 -17.58
CA GLN A 19 -13.57 -15.10 -16.80
C GLN A 19 -12.12 -15.31 -16.41
N VAL A 20 -11.22 -14.49 -16.97
CA VAL A 20 -9.81 -14.51 -16.65
C VAL A 20 -9.80 -14.34 -15.14
N ALA A 21 -9.52 -15.43 -14.41
CA ALA A 21 -9.35 -15.37 -12.98
C ALA A 21 -8.36 -14.23 -12.75
N PRO A 22 -8.64 -13.30 -11.82
CA PRO A 22 -7.74 -12.19 -11.57
C PRO A 22 -6.34 -12.78 -11.45
N PRO A 23 -5.36 -12.23 -12.18
CA PRO A 23 -4.01 -12.79 -12.17
C PRO A 23 -3.61 -12.99 -10.71
N PRO A 24 -3.01 -14.14 -10.37
CA PRO A 24 -2.61 -14.41 -9.00
C PRO A 24 -1.82 -13.20 -8.47
N PRO A 25 -1.98 -12.85 -7.18
CA PRO A 25 -1.28 -11.71 -6.60
C PRO A 25 0.19 -11.80 -6.99
N ALA A 26 0.72 -10.75 -7.62
CA ALA A 26 2.11 -10.74 -8.02
C ALA A 26 2.97 -10.94 -6.76
N ALA A 27 3.70 -12.05 -6.73
CA ALA A 27 4.57 -12.39 -5.61
C ALA A 27 6.00 -12.13 -6.06
N ALA A 28 6.68 -11.21 -5.37
CA ALA A 28 8.10 -10.97 -5.59
C ALA A 28 8.88 -12.29 -5.39
N ASN A 29 9.68 -12.67 -6.38
CA ASN A 29 10.61 -13.78 -6.24
C ASN A 29 11.74 -13.41 -5.23
N LEU A 30 12.56 -14.38 -4.82
CA LEU A 30 13.59 -14.13 -3.80
C LEU A 30 14.59 -13.02 -4.18
N ALA A 31 15.02 -12.98 -5.44
CA ALA A 31 15.95 -11.95 -5.93
C ALA A 31 15.30 -10.56 -5.88
N GLN A 32 14.04 -10.47 -6.32
CA GLN A 32 13.28 -9.23 -6.30
C GLN A 32 12.98 -8.75 -4.88
N LYS A 33 12.67 -9.67 -3.94
CA LYS A 33 12.51 -9.32 -2.51
C LYS A 33 13.78 -8.69 -1.94
N SER A 34 14.95 -9.27 -2.23
CA SER A 34 16.23 -8.71 -1.78
C SER A 34 16.48 -7.30 -2.33
N LEU A 35 16.12 -7.04 -3.59
CA LEU A 35 16.18 -5.68 -4.17
C LEU A 35 15.19 -4.74 -3.49
N ILE A 36 13.96 -5.19 -3.20
CA ILE A 36 12.95 -4.39 -2.50
C ILE A 36 13.41 -4.05 -1.08
N ASP A 37 14.02 -5.00 -0.36
CA ASP A 37 14.58 -4.75 0.98
C ASP A 37 15.69 -3.70 0.92
N GLN A 38 16.61 -3.82 -0.05
CA GLN A 38 17.65 -2.81 -0.24
C GLN A 38 17.04 -1.44 -0.60
N PHE A 39 16.01 -1.40 -1.44
CA PHE A 39 15.30 -0.18 -1.77
C PHE A 39 14.67 0.46 -0.52
N ILE A 40 13.99 -0.34 0.32
CA ILE A 40 13.37 0.12 1.58
C ILE A 40 14.42 0.77 2.49
N GLU A 41 15.58 0.15 2.63
CA GLU A 41 16.67 0.64 3.46
C GLU A 41 17.25 1.96 2.91
N VAL A 42 17.70 1.97 1.66
CA VAL A 42 18.44 3.12 1.10
C VAL A 42 17.56 4.34 0.84
N SER A 43 16.24 4.14 0.68
CA SER A 43 15.28 5.23 0.54
C SER A 43 14.77 5.77 1.89
N ARG A 44 15.19 5.17 3.02
CA ARG A 44 14.63 5.46 4.36
C ARG A 44 13.10 5.35 4.34
N TYR A 45 12.60 4.31 3.67
CA TYR A 45 11.19 4.19 3.33
C TYR A 45 10.30 4.16 4.56
N GLU A 46 10.70 3.45 5.61
CA GLU A 46 9.95 3.36 6.87
C GLU A 46 9.71 4.75 7.47
N GLU A 47 10.76 5.58 7.56
CA GLU A 47 10.63 6.94 8.07
C GLU A 47 9.73 7.81 7.19
N ALA A 48 9.89 7.73 5.86
CA ALA A 48 9.07 8.46 4.91
C ALA A 48 7.58 8.06 5.04
N LEU A 49 7.32 6.75 5.15
CA LEU A 49 6.01 6.17 5.36
C LEU A 49 5.41 6.59 6.72
N MET A 50 6.22 6.66 7.78
CA MET A 50 5.78 7.11 9.09
C MET A 50 5.45 8.61 9.11
N ASN A 51 6.15 9.43 8.33
CA ASN A 51 5.81 10.84 8.19
C ASN A 51 4.48 11.02 7.43
N TYR A 52 4.25 10.20 6.40
CA TYR A 52 2.96 10.13 5.73
C TYR A 52 1.84 9.72 6.69
N ALA A 53 2.06 8.66 7.48
CA ALA A 53 1.10 8.16 8.47
C ALA A 53 0.73 9.24 9.51
N LYS A 54 1.71 9.99 10.02
CA LYS A 54 1.47 11.11 10.96
C LYS A 54 0.52 12.14 10.36
N GLY A 55 0.79 12.59 9.13
CA GLY A 55 -0.08 13.54 8.44
C GLY A 55 -1.50 13.01 8.23
N TYR A 56 -1.64 11.74 7.86
CA TYR A 56 -2.96 11.12 7.73
C TYR A 56 -3.71 11.05 9.07
N ILE A 57 -3.03 10.70 10.17
CA ILE A 57 -3.64 10.66 11.50
C ILE A 57 -4.06 12.06 11.96
N GLU A 58 -3.23 13.09 11.72
CA GLU A 58 -3.56 14.48 12.04
C GLU A 58 -4.87 14.92 11.35
N LEU A 59 -5.08 14.52 10.09
CA LEU A 59 -6.34 14.77 9.38
C LEU A 59 -7.54 14.04 10.01
N LYS A 60 -7.31 12.89 10.65
CA LYS A 60 -8.33 12.09 11.33
C LYS A 60 -8.59 12.53 12.78
N MET A 61 -7.76 13.40 13.34
CA MET A 61 -7.93 13.86 14.73
C MET A 61 -9.19 14.69 14.93
N PHE A 62 -9.71 15.31 13.88
CA PHE A 62 -10.88 16.19 13.97
C PHE A 62 -11.94 15.83 12.93
N ASP A 63 -13.20 15.85 13.36
CA ASP A 63 -14.36 15.86 12.47
C ASP A 63 -14.66 17.29 12.05
N TYR A 64 -14.36 17.61 10.79
CA TYR A 64 -14.63 18.91 10.19
C TYR A 64 -16.04 19.01 9.58
N ASN A 65 -16.88 17.97 9.68
CA ASN A 65 -18.26 18.01 9.19
C ASN A 65 -19.24 18.64 10.18
N VAL A 66 -18.76 19.08 11.34
CA VAL A 66 -19.53 19.74 12.41
C VAL A 66 -18.90 21.09 12.78
N ASP A 67 -19.71 22.03 13.28
CA ASP A 67 -19.27 23.36 13.72
C ASP A 67 -19.60 23.58 15.21
N PRO A 68 -18.60 23.76 16.10
CA PRO A 68 -17.16 23.73 15.82
C PRO A 68 -16.66 22.30 15.52
N PRO A 69 -15.51 22.13 14.83
CA PRO A 69 -14.90 20.83 14.60
C PRO A 69 -14.72 20.05 15.89
N LYS A 70 -15.04 18.75 15.84
CA LYS A 70 -15.01 17.88 17.03
C LYS A 70 -13.74 17.06 17.05
N GLU A 71 -13.00 17.10 18.16
CA GLU A 71 -11.86 16.19 18.37
C GLU A 71 -12.34 14.73 18.48
N LEU A 72 -11.78 13.86 17.63
CA LEU A 72 -12.04 12.42 17.57
C LEU A 72 -10.90 11.60 18.17
N LEU A 73 -9.68 12.12 18.16
CA LEU A 73 -8.48 11.47 18.66
C LEU A 73 -7.61 12.47 19.40
N THR A 74 -7.19 12.12 20.61
CA THR A 74 -6.21 12.92 21.35
C THR A 74 -4.82 12.78 20.75
N LYS A 75 -3.93 13.74 21.07
CA LYS A 75 -2.51 13.67 20.69
C LYS A 75 -1.82 12.42 21.22
N GLU A 76 -2.19 11.98 22.43
CA GLU A 76 -1.64 10.78 23.06
C GLU A 76 -2.09 9.51 22.32
N GLN A 77 -3.35 9.45 21.89
CA GLN A 77 -3.88 8.34 21.08
C GLN A 77 -3.17 8.30 19.71
N ALA A 78 -3.05 9.45 19.03
CA ALA A 78 -2.34 9.56 17.76
C ALA A 78 -0.88 9.09 17.87
N ARG A 79 -0.15 9.51 18.91
CA ARG A 79 1.22 9.06 19.19
C ARG A 79 1.29 7.56 19.47
N SER A 80 0.30 7.01 20.15
CA SER A 80 0.22 5.57 20.43
C SER A 80 0.08 4.75 19.15
N ILE A 81 -0.78 5.19 18.22
CA ILE A 81 -0.96 4.53 16.91
C ILE A 81 0.37 4.49 16.15
N ILE A 82 1.06 5.62 16.05
CA ILE A 82 2.35 5.70 15.34
C ILE A 82 3.41 4.80 15.99
N ARG A 83 3.53 4.83 17.32
CA ARG A 83 4.52 4.02 18.04
C ARG A 83 4.28 2.52 17.91
N ASN A 84 3.03 2.11 17.76
CA ASN A 84 2.63 0.71 17.65
C ASN A 84 2.46 0.26 16.19
N PHE A 85 2.88 1.07 15.22
CA PHE A 85 2.79 0.70 13.81
C PHE A 85 3.72 -0.49 13.51
N ASP A 86 3.14 -1.57 12.97
CA ASP A 86 3.87 -2.77 12.58
C ASP A 86 4.38 -2.63 11.13
N PHE A 87 5.59 -2.07 10.99
CA PHE A 87 6.23 -1.92 9.68
C PHE A 87 6.64 -3.25 9.06
N GLU A 88 7.08 -4.21 9.86
CA GLU A 88 7.46 -5.54 9.38
C GLU A 88 6.24 -6.28 8.81
N GLY A 89 5.10 -6.24 9.49
CA GLY A 89 3.83 -6.73 8.94
C GLY A 89 3.42 -6.01 7.66
N PHE A 90 3.68 -4.70 7.58
CA PHE A 90 3.39 -3.89 6.40
C PHE A 90 4.26 -4.20 5.19
N LYS A 91 5.49 -4.73 5.37
CA LYS A 91 6.39 -5.09 4.24
C LYS A 91 5.75 -6.03 3.22
N SER A 92 4.81 -6.87 3.65
CA SER A 92 4.02 -7.71 2.73
C SER A 92 3.33 -6.89 1.63
N SER A 93 2.79 -5.71 1.98
CA SER A 93 2.18 -4.76 1.04
C SER A 93 3.21 -4.14 0.10
N LEU A 94 4.42 -3.86 0.61
CA LEU A 94 5.52 -3.32 -0.19
C LEU A 94 6.03 -4.35 -1.19
N TYR A 95 6.21 -5.61 -0.78
CA TYR A 95 6.62 -6.68 -1.67
C TYR A 95 5.62 -6.91 -2.80
N SER A 96 4.33 -6.95 -2.47
CA SER A 96 3.27 -7.06 -3.48
C SER A 96 3.32 -5.88 -4.45
N SER A 97 3.39 -4.65 -3.90
CA SER A 97 3.35 -3.41 -4.68
C SER A 97 4.56 -3.22 -5.59
N PHE A 98 5.77 -3.53 -5.10
CA PHE A 98 7.01 -3.34 -5.84
C PHE A 98 7.39 -4.55 -6.71
N SER A 99 6.68 -5.69 -6.57
CA SER A 99 6.88 -6.86 -7.46
C SER A 99 6.58 -6.56 -8.94
N PHE A 100 5.80 -5.52 -9.21
CA PHE A 100 5.49 -5.06 -10.57
C PHE A 100 6.62 -4.21 -11.19
N ILE A 101 7.60 -3.79 -10.41
CA ILE A 101 8.76 -3.03 -10.89
C ILE A 101 9.82 -4.03 -11.37
N SER A 102 10.31 -3.85 -12.60
CA SER A 102 11.40 -4.68 -13.12
C SER A 102 12.65 -4.57 -12.25
N GLU A 103 13.47 -5.62 -12.24
CA GLU A 103 14.73 -5.60 -11.47
C GLU A 103 15.66 -4.46 -11.89
N GLU A 104 15.69 -4.14 -13.18
CA GLU A 104 16.45 -3.01 -13.73
C GLU A 104 16.00 -1.68 -13.12
N HIS A 105 14.70 -1.38 -13.16
CA HIS A 105 14.16 -0.16 -12.58
C HIS A 105 14.32 -0.13 -11.04
N LEU A 106 14.22 -1.27 -10.34
CA LEU A 106 14.52 -1.34 -8.90
C LEU A 106 15.98 -0.94 -8.63
N LYS A 107 16.95 -1.43 -9.42
CA LYS A 107 18.36 -1.07 -9.30
C LYS A 107 18.58 0.43 -9.54
N GLU A 108 17.91 1.01 -10.52
CA GLU A 108 17.96 2.45 -10.78
C GLU A 108 17.41 3.26 -9.60
N LEU A 109 16.26 2.86 -9.05
CA LEU A 109 15.67 3.48 -7.86
C LEU A 109 16.60 3.40 -6.65
N ILE A 110 17.24 2.26 -6.43
CA ILE A 110 18.24 2.07 -5.37
C ILE A 110 19.40 3.03 -5.59
N ASN A 111 19.94 3.12 -6.80
CA ASN A 111 21.07 3.99 -7.11
C ASN A 111 20.72 5.46 -6.90
N PHE A 112 19.53 5.89 -7.36
CA PHE A 112 19.01 7.23 -7.12
C PHE A 112 18.98 7.58 -5.63
N HIS A 113 18.37 6.72 -4.80
CA HIS A 113 18.25 7.00 -3.36
C HIS A 113 19.60 6.96 -2.64
N LYS A 114 20.53 6.08 -3.03
CA LYS A 114 21.90 6.08 -2.51
C LYS A 114 22.61 7.42 -2.80
N ASN A 115 22.45 7.95 -4.00
CA ASN A 115 23.12 9.20 -4.41
C ASN A 115 22.63 10.44 -3.64
N ILE A 116 21.38 10.41 -3.16
CA ILE A 116 20.80 11.50 -2.35
C ILE A 116 20.80 11.19 -0.85
N GLY A 117 21.37 10.06 -0.41
CA GLY A 117 21.34 9.64 1.00
C GLY A 117 19.93 9.34 1.54
N GLY A 118 18.99 8.98 0.67
CA GLY A 118 17.60 8.68 1.01
C GLY A 118 16.76 9.90 1.40
N GLN A 119 17.25 11.13 1.20
CA GLN A 119 16.55 12.36 1.57
C GLN A 119 16.65 13.43 0.49
N LEU A 120 15.62 14.28 0.36
CA LEU A 120 15.65 15.46 -0.51
C LEU A 120 16.29 16.66 0.20
N SER A 121 16.10 16.76 1.51
CA SER A 121 16.68 17.78 2.39
C SER A 121 16.73 17.23 3.82
N PRO A 122 17.40 17.91 4.78
CA PRO A 122 17.39 17.47 6.17
C PRO A 122 15.96 17.22 6.68
N ASN A 123 15.72 16.04 7.24
CA ASN A 123 14.41 15.58 7.74
C ASN A 123 13.29 15.49 6.69
N ASN A 124 13.63 15.41 5.40
CA ASN A 124 12.67 15.32 4.31
C ASN A 124 13.00 14.11 3.44
N SER A 125 12.44 12.96 3.80
CA SER A 125 12.58 11.71 3.06
C SER A 125 11.57 11.65 1.90
N THR A 126 11.98 11.05 0.78
CA THR A 126 11.08 10.80 -0.36
C THR A 126 10.28 9.53 -0.15
N LEU A 127 9.01 9.54 -0.56
CA LEU A 127 8.14 8.38 -0.47
C LEU A 127 7.63 8.00 -1.86
N LEU A 128 8.10 6.87 -2.37
CA LEU A 128 7.56 6.29 -3.59
C LEU A 128 6.24 5.58 -3.28
N MET A 129 5.13 6.24 -3.53
CA MET A 129 3.79 5.78 -3.18
C MET A 129 3.01 5.35 -4.43
N ASN A 130 2.32 4.21 -4.34
CA ASN A 130 1.28 3.82 -5.30
C ASN A 130 -0.08 3.70 -4.58
N PRO A 131 -1.21 3.58 -5.30
CA PRO A 131 -2.53 3.50 -4.68
C PRO A 131 -2.71 2.32 -3.71
N THR A 132 -2.04 1.18 -3.94
CA THR A 132 -2.11 0.00 -3.08
C THR A 132 -1.43 0.26 -1.73
N ILE A 133 -0.23 0.83 -1.74
CA ILE A 133 0.51 1.19 -0.54
C ILE A 133 -0.28 2.22 0.25
N ASP A 134 -0.82 3.25 -0.43
CA ASP A 134 -1.63 4.30 0.17
C ASP A 134 -2.86 3.73 0.89
N LEU A 135 -3.63 2.90 0.18
CA LEU A 135 -4.82 2.28 0.74
C LEU A 135 -4.47 1.37 1.92
N ASN A 136 -3.42 0.55 1.80
CA ASN A 136 -3.06 -0.39 2.85
C ASN A 136 -2.61 0.31 4.12
N ILE A 137 -1.82 1.39 4.03
CA ILE A 137 -1.41 2.12 5.24
C ILE A 137 -2.60 2.83 5.89
N LYS A 138 -3.48 3.43 5.09
CA LYS A 138 -4.71 4.06 5.59
C LYS A 138 -5.59 3.05 6.31
N ASN A 139 -5.78 1.86 5.73
CA ASN A 139 -6.57 0.78 6.35
C ASN A 139 -5.96 0.32 7.68
N GLN A 140 -4.65 0.15 7.76
CA GLN A 140 -3.97 -0.23 9.00
C GLN A 140 -4.14 0.84 10.09
N ILE A 141 -4.04 2.12 9.71
CA ILE A 141 -4.26 3.25 10.62
C ILE A 141 -5.72 3.35 11.06
N ASP A 142 -6.67 3.29 10.12
CA ASP A 142 -8.10 3.37 10.41
C ASP A 142 -8.52 2.20 11.32
N TYR A 143 -7.99 1.00 11.10
CA TYR A 143 -8.18 -0.14 12.01
C TYR A 143 -7.64 0.12 13.42
N ALA A 144 -6.45 0.71 13.54
CA ALA A 144 -5.87 1.07 14.84
C ALA A 144 -6.72 2.14 15.56
N ILE A 145 -7.22 3.14 14.84
CA ILE A 145 -8.12 4.17 15.34
C ILE A 145 -9.40 3.55 15.91
N GLU A 146 -10.04 2.64 15.16
CA GLU A 146 -11.28 2.00 15.59
C GLU A 146 -11.09 1.11 16.83
N ASN A 147 -9.92 0.50 17.00
CA ASN A 147 -9.64 -0.33 18.18
C ASN A 147 -9.27 0.46 19.43
N ILE A 148 -8.92 1.74 19.31
CA ILE A 148 -8.73 2.62 20.48
C ILE A 148 -10.07 3.09 21.05
N LYS A 149 -11.12 3.13 20.23
CA LYS A 149 -12.48 3.55 20.63
C LYS A 149 -13.27 2.46 21.34
N LYS A 150 -12.82 1.21 21.29
CA LYS A 150 -13.43 0.05 21.98
C LYS A 150 -12.91 -0.04 23.40
#